data_AF-A0A1F5Y0E2-F1
#
_entry.id   AF-A0A1F5Y0E2-F1
#
_cell.length_a   1.000
_cell.length_b   1.000
_cell.length_c   1.000
_cell.angle_alpha   90.00
_cell.angle_beta   90.00
_cell.angle_gamma   90.00
#
_symmetry.space_group_name_H-M   'P 1'
#
loop_
_entity.id
_entity.type
_entity.pdbx_description
1 polymer ?
#
loop_
_entity_poly.entity_id
_entity_poly.type
_entity_poly.pdbx_seq_one_letter_code
_entity_poly.pdbx_strand_id
1 'polypeptide(L)'
;MVAYAKTIDEVIAVITNEVLQPIVQLLFALATILFLWGVVEFLISRDNEEERDKGKRHMLWGAIGLVIMFSVNGILWVLIHFAENF
;
A
#
# COMPACT_ATOMS: atom_id res chain seq x y z
N MET A 1 36.63 19.36 -9.14
CA MET A 1 35.44 18.68 -8.60
C MET A 1 35.24 17.43 -9.42
N VAL A 2 35.60 16.26 -8.88
CA VAL A 2 35.34 14.99 -9.55
C VAL A 2 33.85 14.70 -9.38
N ALA A 3 33.10 14.62 -10.48
CA ALA A 3 31.71 14.22 -10.45
C ALA A 3 31.65 12.76 -9.98
N TYR A 4 31.18 12.55 -8.75
CA TYR A 4 30.94 11.22 -8.21
C TYR A 4 29.74 10.66 -8.98
N ALA A 5 30.00 9.73 -9.91
CA ALA A 5 28.93 9.03 -10.61
C ALA A 5 28.15 8.23 -9.57
N LYS A 6 26.84 8.43 -9.53
CA LYS A 6 25.95 7.79 -8.58
C LYS A 6 26.05 6.27 -8.74
N THR A 7 26.34 5.52 -7.68
CA THR A 7 26.43 4.06 -7.75
C THR A 7 25.04 3.45 -8.00
N ILE A 8 24.99 2.19 -8.47
CA ILE A 8 23.71 1.49 -8.70
C ILE A 8 22.89 1.46 -7.40
N ASP A 9 23.53 1.24 -6.26
CA ASP A 9 22.89 1.21 -4.95
C ASP A 9 22.29 2.57 -4.57
N GLU A 10 23.00 3.67 -4.85
CA GLU A 10 22.50 5.02 -4.62
C GLU A 10 21.30 5.36 -5.53
N VAL A 11 21.27 4.83 -6.76
CA VAL A 11 20.12 4.99 -7.67
C VAL A 11 18.92 4.21 -7.13
N ILE A 12 19.11 2.96 -6.74
CA ILE A 12 18.06 2.10 -6.16
C ILE A 12 17.51 2.71 -4.87
N ALA A 13 18.38 3.20 -3.99
CA ALA A 13 17.99 3.82 -2.72
C ALA A 13 17.12 5.06 -2.95
N VAL A 14 17.49 5.93 -3.89
CA VAL A 14 16.69 7.13 -4.20
C VAL A 14 15.35 6.79 -4.82
N ILE A 15 15.28 5.83 -5.75
CA ILE A 15 13.98 5.41 -6.31
C ILE A 15 13.09 4.82 -5.19
N THR A 16 13.66 4.01 -4.31
CA THR A 16 12.91 3.36 -3.23
C THR A 16 12.39 4.37 -2.21
N ASN A 17 13.25 5.28 -1.74
CA ASN A 17 12.92 6.21 -0.66
C ASN A 17 12.12 7.42 -1.14
N GLU A 18 12.42 7.96 -2.31
CA GLU A 18 11.81 9.20 -2.79
C GLU A 18 10.58 8.95 -3.67
N VAL A 19 10.41 7.74 -4.22
CA VAL A 19 9.30 7.43 -5.13
C VAL A 19 8.42 6.32 -4.57
N LEU A 20 8.98 5.13 -4.30
CA LEU A 20 8.16 3.99 -3.89
C LEU A 20 7.54 4.17 -2.50
N GLN A 21 8.31 4.60 -1.50
CA GLN A 21 7.78 4.81 -0.13
C GLN A 21 6.59 5.79 -0.10
N PRO A 22 6.70 7.01 -0.68
CA PRO A 22 5.58 7.95 -0.71
C PRO A 22 4.35 7.40 -1.44
N ILE A 23 4.54 6.68 -2.55
CA ILE A 23 3.43 6.06 -3.30
C ILE A 23 2.75 4.99 -2.44
N VAL A 24 3.51 4.12 -1.77
CA VAL A 24 2.97 3.08 -0.89
C VAL A 24 2.18 3.72 0.26
N GLN A 25 2.71 4.78 0.88
CA GLN A 25 2.00 5.51 1.94
C GLN A 25 0.70 6.14 1.45
N LEU A 26 0.71 6.74 0.25
CA LEU A 26 -0.48 7.31 -0.37
C LEU A 26 -1.53 6.24 -0.67
N LEU A 27 -1.12 5.12 -1.26
CA LEU A 27 -2.02 4.00 -1.57
C LEU A 27 -2.60 3.37 -0.29
N PHE A 28 -1.80 3.26 0.77
CA PHE A 28 -2.27 2.80 2.07
C PHE A 28 -3.35 3.72 2.66
N ALA A 29 -3.15 5.03 2.59
CA ALA A 29 -4.14 6.01 3.03
C ALA A 29 -5.44 5.90 2.22
N LEU A 30 -5.34 5.81 0.89
CA LEU A 30 -6.50 5.64 0.01
C LEU A 30 -7.26 4.33 0.27
N ALA A 31 -6.54 3.21 0.43
CA ALA A 31 -7.15 1.92 0.76
C ALA A 31 -7.87 1.96 2.12
N THR A 32 -7.28 2.63 3.11
CA THR A 32 -7.90 2.84 4.42
C THR A 32 -9.18 3.66 4.30
N ILE A 33 -9.17 4.75 3.53
CA ILE A 33 -10.34 5.59 3.30
C ILE A 33 -11.45 4.77 2.60
N LEU A 34 -11.14 4.02 1.55
CA LEU A 34 -12.12 3.17 0.87
C LEU A 34 -12.69 2.08 1.78
N PHE A 35 -11.85 1.47 2.62
CA PHE A 35 -12.30 0.50 3.61
C PHE A 35 -13.29 1.13 4.60
N LEU A 36 -12.92 2.27 5.21
CA LEU A 36 -13.76 2.97 6.17
C LEU A 36 -15.06 3.49 5.53
N TRP A 37 -14.99 3.97 4.29
CA TRP A 37 -16.17 4.36 3.52
C TRP A 37 -17.13 3.19 3.37
N GLY A 38 -16.62 2.02 2.99
CA GLY A 38 -17.43 0.80 2.91
C GLY A 38 -18.05 0.39 4.24
N VAL A 39 -17.33 0.56 5.36
CA VAL A 39 -17.86 0.31 6.72
C VAL A 39 -19.03 1.25 7.02
N VAL A 40 -18.86 2.55 6.76
CA VAL A 40 -19.93 3.55 6.99
C VAL A 40 -21.15 3.22 6.14
N GLU A 41 -20.96 3.00 4.84
CA GLU A 41 -22.02 2.64 3.88
C GLU A 41 -22.76 1.36 4.30
N PHE A 42 -22.02 0.32 4.71
CA PHE A 42 -22.61 -0.92 5.20
C PHE A 42 -23.45 -0.72 6.47
N LEU A 43 -23.02 0.12 7.40
CA LEU A 43 -23.71 0.36 8.68
C LEU A 43 -24.99 1.19 8.52
N ILE A 44 -24.99 2.19 7.63
CA ILE A 44 -26.15 3.07 7.41
C ILE A 44 -27.20 2.44 6.49
N SER A 45 -26.83 1.47 5.65
CA SER A 45 -27.71 0.85 4.65
C SER A 45 -28.60 -0.27 5.19
N ARG A 46 -29.26 -0.03 6.32
CA ARG A 46 -30.02 -1.07 7.05
C ARG A 46 -31.14 -1.72 6.26
N ASP A 47 -31.87 -0.91 5.48
CA ASP A 47 -33.09 -1.33 4.79
C ASP A 47 -32.93 -1.42 3.27
N ASN A 48 -31.71 -1.19 2.76
CA ASN A 48 -31.39 -1.26 1.33
C ASN A 48 -30.28 -2.29 1.09
N GLU A 49 -30.65 -3.46 0.59
CA GLU A 49 -29.71 -4.54 0.32
C GLU A 49 -28.67 -4.19 -0.74
N GLU A 50 -29.04 -3.38 -1.74
CA GLU A 50 -28.13 -2.97 -2.81
C GLU A 50 -27.00 -2.08 -2.27
N GLU A 51 -27.36 -1.08 -1.46
CA GLU A 51 -26.39 -0.18 -0.82
C GLU A 51 -25.53 -0.93 0.21
N ARG A 52 -26.12 -1.90 0.92
CA ARG A 52 -25.38 -2.76 1.84
C ARG A 52 -24.33 -3.61 1.10
N ASP A 53 -24.66 -4.13 -0.09
CA ASP A 53 -23.72 -4.89 -0.91
C ASP A 53 -22.64 -3.99 -1.54
N LYS A 54 -22.96 -2.73 -1.89
CA LYS A 54 -21.94 -1.72 -2.27
C LYS A 54 -20.95 -1.48 -1.13
N GLY A 55 -21.43 -1.26 0.09
CA GLY A 55 -20.58 -1.11 1.28
C GLY A 55 -19.65 -2.30 1.49
N LYS A 56 -20.16 -3.54 1.37
CA LYS A 56 -19.33 -4.76 1.42
C LYS A 56 -18.24 -4.78 0.36
N ARG A 57 -18.55 -4.37 -0.88
CA ARG A 57 -17.56 -4.32 -1.96
C ARG A 57 -16.47 -3.28 -1.67
N HIS A 58 -16.83 -2.10 -1.17
CA HIS A 58 -15.84 -1.09 -0.78
C HIS A 58 -14.96 -1.56 0.39
N MET A 59 -15.54 -2.22 1.40
CA MET A 59 -14.76 -2.87 2.46
C MET A 59 -13.80 -3.91 1.90
N LEU A 60 -14.27 -4.78 1.00
CA LEU A 60 -13.44 -5.84 0.42
C LEU A 60 -12.26 -5.27 -0.38
N TRP A 61 -12.51 -4.31 -1.27
CA TRP A 61 -11.45 -3.68 -2.07
C TRP A 61 -10.46 -2.91 -1.21
N GLY A 62 -10.93 -2.19 -0.19
CA GLY A 62 -10.07 -1.52 0.78
C GLY A 62 -9.21 -2.52 1.55
N ALA A 63 -9.80 -3.61 2.05
CA ALA A 63 -9.08 -4.65 2.80
C ALA A 63 -8.02 -5.37 1.93
N ILE A 64 -8.35 -5.72 0.68
CA ILE A 64 -7.39 -6.31 -0.26
C ILE A 64 -6.22 -5.34 -0.48
N GLY A 65 -6.50 -4.05 -0.69
CA GLY A 65 -5.47 -3.03 -0.84
C GLY A 65 -4.53 -2.98 0.37
N LEU A 66 -5.09 -2.99 1.58
CA LEU A 66 -4.32 -2.98 2.83
C LEU A 66 -3.44 -4.23 2.99
N VAL A 67 -3.97 -5.42 2.68
CA VAL A 67 -3.22 -6.69 2.73
C VAL A 67 -2.05 -6.68 1.75
N ILE A 68 -2.25 -6.17 0.54
CA ILE A 68 -1.18 -6.06 -0.47
C ILE A 68 -0.07 -5.15 0.06
N MET A 69 -0.41 -3.97 0.60
CA MET A 69 0.59 -3.04 1.14
C MET A 69 1.39 -3.65 2.30
N PHE A 70 0.71 -4.40 3.18
CA PHE A 70 1.38 -5.13 4.27
C PHE A 70 2.32 -6.22 3.75
N SER A 71 1.88 -6.94 2.71
CA SER A 71 2.65 -8.01 2.07
C SER A 71 3.91 -7.48 1.38
N VAL A 72 3.83 -6.32 0.70
CA VAL A 72 4.97 -5.70 0.01
C VAL A 72 6.10 -5.39 1.01
N ASN A 73 5.78 -4.77 2.15
CA ASN A 73 6.79 -4.47 3.18
C ASN A 73 7.46 -5.75 3.72
N GLY A 74 6.68 -6.81 3.94
CA GLY A 74 7.21 -8.10 4.37
C GLY A 74 8.12 -8.74 3.32
N ILE A 75 7.73 -8.72 2.05
CA ILE A 75 8.52 -9.27 0.94
C ILE A 75 9.83 -8.49 0.78
N LEU A 76 9.77 -7.15 0.78
CA LEU A 76 10.95 -6.30 0.67
C LEU A 76 11.93 -6.57 1.83
N TRP A 77 11.42 -6.68 3.05
CA TRP A 77 12.24 -7.02 4.22
C TRP A 77 12.97 -8.36 4.02
N VAL A 78 12.26 -9.41 3.59
CA VAL A 78 12.86 -10.72 3.33
C VAL A 78 13.92 -10.66 2.24
N LEU A 79 13.63 -9.98 1.12
CA LEU A 79 14.54 -9.91 -0.02
C LEU A 79 15.82 -9.13 0.30
N ILE A 80 15.71 -8.01 1.02
CA ILE A 80 16.87 -7.20 1.42
C ILE A 80 17.76 -7.99 2.38
N HIS A 81 17.19 -8.56 3.44
CA HIS A 81 17.96 -9.34 4.41
C HIS A 81 18.57 -10.59 3.77
N PHE A 82 17.89 -11.21 2.81
CA PHE A 82 18.46 -12.33 2.07
C PHE A 82 19.67 -11.87 1.23
N ALA A 83 19.56 -10.77 0.48
CA ALA A 83 20.64 -10.28 -0.38
C ALA A 83 21.86 -9.76 0.39
N GLU A 84 21.67 -9.13 1.55
CA GLU A 84 22.77 -8.65 2.42
C GLU A 84 23.57 -9.79 3.08
N ASN A 85 22.98 -10.99 3.16
CA ASN A 85 23.55 -12.12 3.87
C ASN A 85 24.34 -13.09 2.96
N PHE A 86 24.59 -12.68 1.70
CA PHE A 86 25.51 -13.32 0.73
C PHE A 86 26.66 -12.37 0.38
#